data_AF-F3AY96-F1
#
_entry.id   AF-F3AY96-F1
#
_cell.length_a   1.000
_cell.length_b   1.000
_cell.length_c   1.000
_cell.angle_alpha   90.00
_cell.angle_beta   90.00
_cell.angle_gamma   90.00
#
_symmetry.space_group_name_H-M   'P 1'
#
loop_
_entity.id
_entity.type
_entity.pdbx_description
1 polymer ?
#
loop_
_entity_poly.entity_id
_entity_poly.type
_entity_poly.pdbx_seq_one_letter_code
_entity_poly.pdbx_strand_id
1 'polypeptide(L)'
;MSTVLELMEKRKKAWETAKAFLDSRRGSDGLISAEDNATYERMEADVVALGKEIERLQRQAAIDAELTKATSEPIKDKPGMKPGDNAHVW
;
A
#
# COMPACT_ATOMS: atom_id res chain seq x y z
N MET A 1 11.19 2.42 -4.76
CA MET A 1 10.33 3.56 -4.36
C MET A 1 9.70 4.33 -5.54
N SER A 2 10.27 4.35 -6.76
CA SER A 2 9.63 5.10 -7.89
C SER A 2 8.34 4.45 -8.40
N THR A 3 8.30 3.11 -8.46
CA THR A 3 7.19 2.35 -9.05
C THR A 3 5.85 2.56 -8.34
N VAL A 4 5.86 2.60 -7.00
CA VAL A 4 4.64 2.87 -6.22
C VAL A 4 4.13 4.29 -6.47
N LEU A 5 5.02 5.29 -6.51
CA LEU A 5 4.65 6.69 -6.77
C LEU A 5 4.07 6.86 -8.18
N GLU A 6 4.66 6.21 -9.18
CA GLU A 6 4.15 6.21 -10.56
C GLU A 6 2.76 5.58 -10.66
N LEU A 7 2.53 4.46 -9.97
CA LEU A 7 1.22 3.81 -9.93
C LEU A 7 0.17 4.65 -9.20
N MET A 8 0.56 5.33 -8.11
CA MET A 8 -0.32 6.26 -7.40
C MET A 8 -0.76 7.41 -8.32
N GLU A 9 0.15 7.98 -9.10
CA GLU A 9 -0.17 9.03 -10.05
C GLU A 9 -1.09 8.51 -11.18
N LYS A 10 -0.84 7.30 -11.69
CA LYS A 10 -1.74 6.65 -12.67
C LYS A 10 -3.13 6.44 -12.08
N ARG A 11 -3.23 5.96 -10.84
CA ARG A 11 -4.52 5.74 -10.15
C ARG A 11 -5.26 7.05 -9.96
N LYS A 12 -4.56 8.12 -9.56
CA LYS A 12 -5.13 9.46 -9.43
C LYS A 12 -5.70 9.94 -10.76
N LYS A 13 -4.93 9.85 -11.85
CA LYS A 13 -5.40 10.23 -13.20
C LYS A 13 -6.60 9.40 -13.64
N ALA A 14 -6.59 8.08 -13.44
CA ALA A 14 -7.71 7.21 -13.78
C ALA A 14 -8.97 7.59 -13.00
N TRP A 15 -8.83 7.91 -11.71
CA TRP A 15 -9.94 8.35 -10.86
C TRP A 15 -10.52 9.70 -11.27
N GLU A 16 -9.67 10.70 -11.53
CA GLU A 16 -10.13 12.00 -12.04
C GLU A 16 -10.83 11.86 -13.40
N THR A 17 -10.31 10.99 -14.28
CA THR A 17 -10.95 10.69 -15.57
C THR A 17 -12.32 10.04 -15.37
N ALA A 18 -12.44 9.06 -14.47
CA ALA A 18 -13.70 8.38 -14.17
C ALA A 18 -14.75 9.34 -13.61
N LYS A 19 -14.35 10.25 -12.72
CA LYS A 19 -15.22 11.31 -12.21
C LYS A 19 -15.67 12.26 -13.31
N ALA A 20 -14.73 12.79 -14.10
CA ALA A 20 -15.05 13.70 -15.19
C ALA A 20 -16.00 13.06 -16.22
N PHE A 21 -15.81 11.77 -16.51
CA PHE A 21 -16.71 11.01 -17.36
C PHE A 21 -18.13 10.98 -16.76
N LEU A 22 -18.28 10.58 -15.49
CA LEU A 22 -19.57 10.49 -14.83
C LEU A 22 -20.27 11.86 -14.75
N ASP A 23 -19.54 12.93 -14.44
CA ASP A 23 -20.06 14.30 -14.39
C ASP A 23 -20.51 14.79 -15.77
N SER A 24 -19.79 14.42 -16.83
CA SER A 24 -20.16 14.78 -18.21
C SER A 24 -21.36 14.01 -18.77
N ARG A 25 -21.63 12.81 -18.24
CA ARG A 25 -22.69 11.91 -18.71
C ARG A 25 -23.96 11.95 -17.87
N ARG A 26 -23.89 12.46 -16.64
CA ARG A 26 -25.06 12.65 -15.78
C ARG A 26 -26.05 13.61 -16.45
N GLY A 27 -27.22 13.09 -16.78
CA GLY A 27 -28.35 13.90 -17.24
C GLY A 27 -28.95 14.74 -16.11
N SER A 28 -29.86 15.65 -16.47
CA SER A 28 -30.69 16.45 -15.55
C SER A 28 -31.48 15.63 -14.53
N ASP A 29 -31.71 14.37 -14.87
CA ASP A 29 -32.49 13.36 -14.19
C ASP A 29 -31.61 12.44 -13.32
N GLY A 30 -30.29 12.69 -13.32
CA GLY A 30 -29.32 11.98 -12.48
C GLY A 30 -28.94 10.58 -12.98
N LEU A 31 -29.49 10.16 -14.11
CA LEU A 31 -29.24 8.86 -14.74
C LEU A 31 -28.17 8.96 -15.84
N ILE A 32 -27.48 7.85 -16.07
CA ILE A 32 -26.53 7.65 -17.17
C ILE A 32 -27.02 6.51 -18.06
N SER A 33 -26.66 6.56 -19.35
CA SER A 33 -27.03 5.50 -20.29
C SER A 33 -26.39 4.16 -19.90
N ALA A 34 -26.96 3.04 -20.34
CA ALA A 34 -26.38 1.71 -20.10
C ALA A 34 -24.97 1.57 -20.72
N GLU A 35 -24.74 2.22 -21.87
CA GLU A 35 -23.46 2.23 -22.58
C GLU A 35 -22.39 3.05 -21.82
N ASP A 36 -22.79 4.21 -21.28
CA ASP A 36 -21.91 5.02 -20.44
C ASP A 36 -21.62 4.31 -19.11
N ASN A 37 -22.62 3.66 -18.51
CA ASN A 37 -22.43 2.87 -17.29
C ASN A 37 -21.40 1.75 -17.49
N ALA A 38 -21.52 0.97 -18.57
CA ALA A 38 -20.54 -0.06 -18.91
C ALA A 38 -19.13 0.50 -19.13
N THR A 39 -19.02 1.76 -19.58
CA THR A 39 -17.74 2.44 -19.72
C THR A 39 -17.17 2.87 -18.37
N TYR A 40 -18.02 3.44 -17.52
CA TYR A 40 -17.64 3.80 -16.15
C TYR A 40 -17.18 2.59 -15.33
N GLU A 41 -17.87 1.46 -15.41
CA GLU A 41 -17.50 0.21 -14.73
C GLU A 41 -16.08 -0.26 -15.11
N ARG A 42 -15.69 -0.12 -16.39
CA ARG A 42 -14.31 -0.42 -16.82
C ARG A 42 -13.30 0.53 -16.19
N MET A 43 -13.63 1.83 -16.14
CA MET A 43 -12.75 2.83 -15.52
C MET A 43 -12.59 2.60 -14.02
N GLU A 44 -13.67 2.21 -13.33
CA GLU A 44 -13.60 1.83 -11.92
C GLU A 44 -12.74 0.57 -11.72
N ALA A 45 -12.90 -0.44 -12.58
CA ALA A 45 -12.09 -1.65 -12.54
C ALA A 45 -10.59 -1.32 -12.66
N ASP A 46 -10.21 -0.40 -13.55
CA ASP A 46 -8.83 0.06 -13.70
C ASP A 46 -8.31 0.77 -12.44
N VAL A 47 -9.11 1.68 -11.84
CA VAL A 47 -8.74 2.38 -10.59
C VAL A 47 -8.54 1.38 -9.44
N VAL A 48 -9.40 0.38 -9.34
CA VAL A 48 -9.32 -0.68 -8.33
C VAL A 48 -8.11 -1.59 -8.57
N ALA A 49 -7.85 -1.98 -9.81
CA ALA A 49 -6.70 -2.81 -10.17
C ALA A 49 -5.37 -2.11 -9.81
N LEU A 50 -5.26 -0.82 -10.15
CA LEU A 50 -4.10 0.00 -9.77
C LEU A 50 -3.95 0.09 -8.24
N GLY A 51 -5.06 0.25 -7.51
CA GLY A 51 -5.06 0.27 -6.04
C GLY A 51 -4.53 -1.03 -5.42
N LYS A 52 -5.00 -2.18 -5.92
CA LYS A 52 -4.55 -3.50 -5.45
C LYS A 52 -3.05 -3.72 -5.69
N GLU A 53 -2.54 -3.29 -6.83
CA GLU A 53 -1.13 -3.43 -7.15
C GLU A 53 -0.24 -2.54 -6.27
N ILE A 54 -0.66 -1.31 -6.00
CA ILE A 54 0.01 -0.41 -5.04
C ILE A 54 0.10 -1.08 -3.66
N GLU A 55 -1.01 -1.61 -3.16
CA GLU A 55 -1.07 -2.25 -1.85
C GLU A 55 -0.16 -3.49 -1.78
N ARG A 56 -0.11 -4.28 -2.85
CA ARG A 56 0.80 -5.44 -2.98
C ARG A 56 2.25 -5.01 -2.86
N LEU A 57 2.66 -3.96 -3.57
CA LEU A 57 4.03 -3.45 -3.55
C LEU A 57 4.39 -2.80 -2.20
N GLN A 58 3.44 -2.10 -1.57
CA GLN A 58 3.63 -1.52 -0.25
C GLN A 58 3.83 -2.60 0.81
N ARG A 59 3.04 -3.68 0.76
CA ARG A 59 3.24 -4.84 1.64
C ARG A 59 4.59 -5.51 1.45
N GLN A 60 5.04 -5.67 0.21
CA GLN A 60 6.39 -6.22 -0.07
C GLN A 60 7.47 -5.35 0.54
N ALA A 61 7.42 -4.03 0.30
CA ALA A 61 8.39 -3.10 0.86
C ALA A 61 8.39 -3.10 2.40
N ALA A 62 7.23 -3.27 3.03
CA ALA A 62 7.12 -3.39 4.48
C ALA A 62 7.78 -4.67 5.00
N ILE A 63 7.50 -5.83 4.38
CA ILE A 63 8.11 -7.11 4.75
C ILE A 63 9.63 -7.06 4.56
N ASP A 64 10.12 -6.53 3.44
CA ASP A 64 11.55 -6.41 3.16
C ASP A 64 12.26 -5.54 4.20
N ALA A 65 11.61 -4.45 4.63
CA ALA A 65 12.12 -3.58 5.69
C ALA A 65 12.16 -4.27 7.05
N GLU A 66 11.13 -5.04 7.40
CA GLU A 66 11.09 -5.83 8.65
C GLU A 66 12.19 -6.90 8.68
N LEU A 67 12.36 -7.65 7.58
CA LEU A 67 13.43 -8.66 7.46
C LEU A 67 14.82 -8.04 7.57
N THR A 68 15.05 -6.90 6.89
CA THR A 68 16.34 -6.18 6.95
C THR A 68 16.65 -5.70 8.36
N LYS A 69 15.64 -5.20 9.10
CA LYS A 69 15.80 -4.75 10.48
C LYS A 69 16.19 -5.91 11.41
N ALA A 70 15.50 -7.06 11.30
CA ALA A 70 15.78 -8.24 12.11
C ALA A 70 17.22 -8.76 11.93
N THR A 71 17.80 -8.61 10.74
CA THR A 71 19.19 -9.01 10.47
C THR A 71 20.24 -7.96 10.85
N SER A 72 19.84 -6.71 11.08
CA SER A 72 20.76 -5.59 11.38
C SER A 72 20.85 -5.24 12.87
N GLU A 73 20.05 -5.89 13.73
CA GLU A 73 20.20 -5.78 15.18
C GLU A 73 21.18 -6.85 15.67
N PRO A 74 22.47 -6.54 15.89
CA PRO A 74 23.37 -7.48 16.55
C PRO A 74 22.81 -7.79 17.94
N ILE A 75 22.67 -9.07 18.25
CA ILE A 75 22.35 -9.56 19.60
C ILE A 75 23.47 -9.04 20.53
N LYS A 76 23.18 -7.97 21.27
CA LYS A 76 24.08 -7.38 22.29
C LYS A 76 23.94 -8.09 23.64
N ASP A 77 23.15 -9.15 23.72
CA ASP A 77 23.06 -9.98 24.91
C ASP A 77 24.27 -10.90 24.96
N LYS A 78 25.26 -10.49 25.74
CA LYS A 78 26.33 -11.38 26.21
C LYS A 78 25.67 -12.51 27.02
N PRO A 79 25.71 -13.78 26.58
CA PRO A 79 25.20 -14.86 27.41
C PRO A 79 26.23 -15.12 28.51
N GLY A 80 25.94 -14.70 29.74
CA GLY A 80 26.78 -15.12 30.88
C GLY A 80 26.78 -14.29 32.15
N MET A 81 26.18 -13.10 32.23
CA MET A 81 26.20 -12.36 33.50
C MET A 81 25.04 -12.79 34.39
N LYS A 82 25.24 -13.86 35.19
CA LYS A 82 24.37 -14.15 36.33
C LYS A 82 24.51 -13.03 37.35
N PRO A 83 23.42 -12.35 37.76
CA PRO A 83 23.45 -11.46 38.91
C PRO A 83 23.46 -12.34 40.16
N GLY A 84 24.63 -12.63 40.73
CA GLY A 84 24.68 -13.42 41.97
C GLY A 84 26.02 -13.92 42.49
N ASP A 85 27.11 -13.93 41.71
CA ASP A 85 28.39 -14.50 42.17
C ASP A 85 29.29 -13.49 42.89
N ASN A 86 28.75 -12.87 43.95
CA ASN A 86 29.53 -12.14 44.94
C ASN A 86 29.17 -12.62 46.36
N ALA A 87 29.15 -13.94 46.56
CA ALA A 87 29.12 -14.54 47.89
C ALA A 87 30.41 -15.32 48.11
N HIS A 88 31.44 -14.63 48.62
CA HIS A 88 32.57 -15.29 49.27
C HIS A 88 32.91 -14.56 50.58
N VAL A 89 32.31 -15.07 51.66
CA VAL A 89 32.89 -15.32 53.00
C VAL A 89 34.38 -15.73 52.89
N TRP A 90 35.38 -15.28 53.65
CA TRP A 90 35.56 -14.81 55.03
C TRP A 90 36.67 -13.75 55.07
#